data_AF-A0A0B7AHC0-F1
#
_entry.id   AF-A0A0B7AHC0-F1
#
_cell.length_a   1.000
_cell.length_b   1.000
_cell.length_c   1.000
_cell.angle_alpha   90.00
_cell.angle_beta   90.00
_cell.angle_gamma   90.00
#
_symmetry.space_group_name_H-M   'P 1'
#
loop_
_entity.id
_entity.type
_entity.pdbx_description
1 polymer ?
#
loop_
_entity_poly.entity_id
_entity_poly.type
_entity_poly.pdbx_seq_one_letter_code
_entity_poly.pdbx_strand_id
1 'polypeptide(L)'
;KMATSIVKHEPIEDIDIESKIIELCSQNPKGIADDVIKAAIPQCDIQQRVTAVNRLLSMNRIELMKSGSKLLYRLKDPDAASQVKGADTEEKVVFQIIKDAQNKGIWTRDIRIKSNLKNIQVLNKILKNLESKKLIKAVKSVNASKKKVYMLYNLQPDQSVTGGPWYSASEFESEFVEILNAQAHKYLQQRAVDANKLYPDEPWTRLQATYSTAEEVLKYITNLGQSISERHGINIRHTYF
;
A
#
# COMPACT_ATOMS: atom_id res chain seq x y z
N LYS A 1 -39.20 -62.64 25.38
CA LYS A 1 -39.32 -62.81 23.92
C LYS A 1 -38.37 -61.81 23.25
N MET A 2 -37.33 -62.36 22.61
CA MET A 2 -36.44 -61.79 21.59
C MET A 2 -35.98 -60.33 21.77
N ALA A 3 -34.77 -60.16 22.32
CA ALA A 3 -33.97 -58.96 22.14
C ALA A 3 -33.51 -58.88 20.67
N THR A 4 -33.85 -57.79 20.01
CA THR A 4 -33.37 -57.43 18.67
C THR A 4 -31.89 -57.09 18.70
N SER A 5 -31.13 -57.80 17.89
CA SER A 5 -29.69 -57.66 17.68
C SER A 5 -29.33 -56.25 17.22
N ILE A 6 -28.50 -55.56 18.01
CA ILE A 6 -27.89 -54.28 17.64
C ILE A 6 -26.71 -54.60 16.73
N VAL A 7 -26.89 -54.38 15.42
CA VAL A 7 -25.81 -54.43 14.44
C VAL A 7 -24.99 -53.14 14.59
N LYS A 8 -23.78 -53.25 15.14
CA LYS A 8 -22.74 -52.23 15.06
C LYS A 8 -21.99 -52.37 13.74
N HIS A 9 -21.99 -51.33 12.92
CA HIS A 9 -20.96 -51.01 11.92
C HIS A 9 -21.00 -49.50 11.72
N GLU A 10 -20.12 -48.73 12.37
CA GLU A 10 -18.74 -48.34 12.02
C GLU A 10 -18.77 -46.89 11.50
N PRO A 11 -17.96 -45.96 12.04
CA PRO A 11 -18.09 -44.54 11.76
C PRO A 11 -17.53 -44.23 10.36
N ILE A 12 -18.39 -43.72 9.50
CA ILE A 12 -18.01 -43.19 8.19
C ILE A 12 -17.06 -42.01 8.45
N GLU A 13 -15.85 -42.07 7.88
CA GLU A 13 -14.82 -41.05 7.98
C GLU A 13 -15.42 -39.65 7.74
N ASP A 14 -15.30 -38.76 8.73
CA ASP A 14 -15.69 -37.36 8.62
C ASP A 14 -14.84 -36.71 7.52
N ILE A 15 -15.37 -36.66 6.29
CA ILE A 15 -14.83 -35.80 5.24
C ILE A 15 -14.97 -34.37 5.76
N ASP A 16 -13.86 -33.75 6.13
CA ASP A 16 -13.84 -32.35 6.52
C ASP A 16 -14.04 -31.48 5.27
N ILE A 17 -15.31 -31.30 4.92
CA ILE A 17 -15.79 -30.46 3.81
C ILE A 17 -15.21 -29.05 3.94
N GLU A 18 -15.05 -28.56 5.17
CA GLU A 18 -14.54 -27.22 5.44
C GLU A 18 -13.06 -27.10 5.04
N SER A 19 -12.24 -28.08 5.42
CA SER A 19 -10.83 -28.16 4.99
C SER A 19 -10.67 -28.26 3.47
N LYS A 20 -11.54 -29.03 2.80
CA LYS A 20 -11.47 -29.15 1.34
C LYS A 20 -11.86 -27.86 0.62
N ILE A 21 -12.87 -27.14 1.10
CA ILE A 21 -13.24 -25.81 0.58
C ILE A 21 -12.09 -24.81 0.76
N ILE A 22 -11.42 -24.85 1.92
CA ILE A 22 -10.23 -24.01 2.18
C ILE A 22 -9.11 -24.33 1.17
N GLU A 23 -8.84 -25.60 0.92
CA GLU A 23 -7.81 -26.03 -0.06
C GLU A 23 -8.15 -25.56 -1.48
N LEU A 24 -9.41 -25.69 -1.92
CA LEU A 24 -9.83 -25.21 -3.23
C LEU A 24 -9.69 -23.68 -3.37
N CYS A 25 -9.99 -22.95 -2.31
CA CYS A 25 -9.82 -21.50 -2.27
C CYS A 25 -8.34 -21.08 -2.21
N SER A 26 -7.44 -21.89 -1.64
CA SER A 26 -5.99 -21.60 -1.61
C SER A 26 -5.35 -21.80 -2.99
N GLN A 27 -5.80 -22.82 -3.72
CA GLN A 27 -5.36 -23.08 -5.09
C GLN A 27 -5.88 -22.02 -6.09
N ASN A 28 -6.95 -21.29 -5.73
CA ASN A 28 -7.60 -20.31 -6.61
C ASN A 28 -7.69 -18.92 -5.95
N PRO A 29 -6.64 -18.08 -6.04
CA PRO A 29 -6.61 -16.76 -5.39
C PRO A 29 -7.69 -15.79 -5.86
N LYS A 30 -8.27 -16.02 -7.05
CA LYS A 30 -9.36 -15.21 -7.62
C LYS A 30 -10.76 -15.62 -7.10
N GLY A 31 -10.83 -16.68 -6.31
CA GLY A 31 -12.07 -17.25 -5.77
C GLY A 31 -12.64 -18.39 -6.62
N ILE A 32 -13.46 -19.24 -6.00
CA ILE A 32 -14.10 -20.43 -6.58
C ILE A 32 -15.63 -20.26 -6.64
N ALA A 33 -16.28 -20.80 -7.67
CA ALA A 33 -17.74 -20.82 -7.76
C ALA A 33 -18.34 -22.07 -7.07
N ASP A 34 -19.64 -22.04 -6.73
CA ASP A 34 -20.35 -23.20 -6.16
C ASP A 34 -20.24 -24.45 -7.05
N ASP A 35 -20.21 -24.27 -8.38
CA ASP A 35 -20.02 -25.33 -9.37
C ASP A 35 -18.69 -26.09 -9.17
N VAL A 36 -17.62 -25.39 -8.77
CA VAL A 36 -16.29 -25.98 -8.52
C VAL A 36 -16.31 -26.81 -7.23
N ILE A 37 -17.02 -26.33 -6.20
CA ILE A 37 -17.18 -27.05 -4.94
C ILE A 37 -17.99 -28.33 -5.16
N LYS A 38 -19.06 -28.26 -5.97
CA LYS A 38 -19.85 -29.43 -6.38
C LYS A 38 -19.03 -30.47 -7.13
N ALA A 39 -18.19 -30.04 -8.07
CA ALA A 39 -17.35 -30.94 -8.86
C ALA A 39 -16.25 -31.61 -8.02
N ALA A 40 -15.68 -30.88 -7.06
CA ALA A 40 -14.59 -31.39 -6.21
C ALA A 40 -15.08 -32.27 -5.05
N ILE A 41 -16.33 -32.11 -4.62
CA ILE A 41 -16.92 -32.88 -3.52
C ILE A 41 -18.31 -33.41 -3.94
N PRO A 42 -18.39 -34.35 -4.89
CA PRO A 42 -19.65 -34.86 -5.42
C PRO A 42 -20.43 -35.68 -4.39
N GLN A 43 -19.77 -36.21 -3.36
CA GLN A 43 -20.42 -36.94 -2.25
C GLN A 43 -21.16 -36.05 -1.23
N CYS A 44 -21.12 -34.72 -1.36
CA CYS A 44 -21.78 -33.81 -0.42
C CYS A 44 -23.17 -33.37 -0.87
N ASP A 45 -24.14 -33.49 0.03
CA ASP A 45 -25.47 -32.92 -0.18
C ASP A 45 -25.43 -31.38 -0.18
N ILE A 46 -26.41 -30.77 -0.86
CA ILE A 46 -26.56 -29.32 -0.96
C ILE A 46 -26.64 -28.70 0.44
N GLN A 47 -27.34 -29.32 1.39
CA GLN A 47 -27.46 -28.80 2.75
C GLN A 47 -26.13 -28.84 3.51
N GLN A 48 -25.35 -29.91 3.35
CA GLN A 48 -24.03 -30.04 3.99
C GLN A 48 -23.06 -28.99 3.46
N ARG A 49 -23.05 -28.76 2.14
CA ARG A 49 -22.22 -27.71 1.51
C ARG A 49 -22.60 -26.32 1.99
N VAL A 50 -23.90 -25.99 2.00
CA VAL A 50 -24.37 -24.68 2.51
C VAL A 50 -24.00 -24.50 3.98
N THR A 51 -24.11 -25.54 4.79
CA THR A 51 -23.72 -25.50 6.21
C THR A 51 -22.22 -25.26 6.38
N ALA A 52 -21.37 -25.98 5.63
CA ALA A 52 -19.92 -25.80 5.66
C ALA A 52 -19.50 -24.39 5.19
N VAL A 53 -20.09 -23.90 4.10
CA VAL A 53 -19.85 -22.54 3.58
C VAL A 53 -20.27 -21.49 4.61
N ASN A 54 -21.46 -21.62 5.21
CA ASN A 54 -21.94 -20.69 6.23
C ASN A 54 -21.08 -20.70 7.48
N ARG A 55 -20.54 -21.86 7.90
CA ARG A 55 -19.56 -21.97 8.99
C ARG A 55 -18.24 -21.29 8.64
N LEU A 56 -17.70 -21.50 7.45
CA LEU A 56 -16.47 -20.85 7.02
C LEU A 56 -16.63 -19.32 6.89
N LEU A 57 -17.82 -18.85 6.48
CA LEU A 57 -18.18 -17.44 6.46
C LEU A 57 -18.32 -16.87 7.88
N SER A 58 -18.97 -17.59 8.81
CA SER A 58 -19.13 -17.14 10.20
C SER A 58 -17.81 -17.15 10.97
N MET A 59 -16.93 -18.11 10.69
CA MET A 59 -15.54 -18.16 11.19
C MET A 59 -14.62 -17.15 10.47
N ASN A 60 -15.13 -16.41 9.49
CA ASN A 60 -14.40 -15.37 8.76
C ASN A 60 -13.14 -15.91 8.05
N ARG A 61 -13.17 -17.19 7.65
CA ARG A 61 -12.08 -17.90 6.94
C ARG A 61 -12.15 -17.65 5.44
N ILE A 62 -13.35 -17.48 4.90
CA ILE A 62 -13.61 -17.16 3.50
C ILE A 62 -14.50 -15.91 3.38
N GLU A 63 -14.50 -15.27 2.23
CA GLU A 63 -15.39 -14.16 1.88
C GLU A 63 -16.18 -14.44 0.60
N LEU A 64 -17.38 -13.86 0.52
CA LEU A 64 -18.28 -13.97 -0.62
C LEU A 64 -18.10 -12.73 -1.52
N MET A 65 -17.76 -12.94 -2.79
CA MET A 65 -17.63 -11.90 -3.81
C MET A 65 -18.64 -12.12 -4.93
N LYS A 66 -19.16 -11.04 -5.52
CA LYS A 66 -20.04 -11.10 -6.69
C LYS A 66 -19.26 -10.76 -7.95
N SER A 67 -19.22 -11.67 -8.92
CA SER A 67 -18.62 -11.45 -10.24
C SER A 67 -19.66 -11.68 -11.32
N GLY A 68 -20.24 -10.60 -11.83
CA GLY A 68 -21.38 -10.64 -12.76
C GLY A 68 -22.61 -11.30 -12.14
N SER A 69 -23.08 -12.39 -12.75
CA SER A 69 -24.22 -13.20 -12.30
C SER A 69 -23.83 -14.34 -11.34
N LYS A 70 -22.54 -14.56 -11.06
CA LYS A 70 -22.06 -15.66 -10.23
C LYS A 70 -21.49 -15.18 -8.89
N LEU A 71 -21.67 -16.01 -7.85
CA LEU A 71 -21.06 -15.84 -6.55
C LEU A 71 -19.73 -16.61 -6.51
N LEU A 72 -18.69 -15.97 -5.97
CA LEU A 72 -17.35 -16.52 -5.80
C LEU A 72 -16.98 -16.53 -4.31
N TYR A 73 -16.35 -17.61 -3.87
CA TYR A 73 -15.80 -17.77 -2.52
C TYR A 73 -14.29 -17.63 -2.58
N ARG A 74 -13.70 -16.74 -1.78
CA ARG A 74 -12.24 -16.52 -1.72
C ARG A 74 -11.74 -16.70 -0.29
N LEU A 75 -10.52 -17.21 -0.12
CA LEU A 75 -9.87 -17.21 1.20
C LEU A 75 -9.66 -15.79 1.69
N LYS A 76 -10.01 -15.56 2.96
CA LYS A 76 -9.77 -14.28 3.61
C LYS A 76 -8.34 -14.27 4.16
N ASP A 77 -7.63 -13.19 3.86
CA ASP A 77 -6.26 -12.99 4.32
C ASP A 77 -6.21 -13.03 5.86
N PRO A 78 -5.49 -13.96 6.49
CA PRO A 78 -5.44 -14.10 7.94
C PRO A 78 -4.89 -12.83 8.62
N ASP A 79 -4.04 -12.05 7.95
CA ASP A 79 -3.58 -10.75 8.43
C ASP A 79 -4.68 -9.69 8.44
N ALA A 80 -5.60 -9.71 7.47
CA ALA A 80 -6.73 -8.78 7.45
C ALA A 80 -7.81 -9.15 8.49
N ALA A 81 -7.95 -10.43 8.83
CA ALA A 81 -8.93 -10.92 9.80
C ALA A 81 -8.43 -10.84 11.26
N SER A 82 -7.14 -11.04 11.50
CA SER A 82 -6.52 -10.99 12.84
C SER A 82 -6.28 -9.57 13.33
N GLN A 83 -5.94 -8.62 12.45
CA GLN A 83 -5.74 -7.20 12.81
C GLN A 83 -7.01 -6.50 13.32
N VAL A 84 -8.18 -7.13 13.16
CA VAL A 84 -9.49 -6.53 13.42
C VAL A 84 -10.36 -7.41 14.34
N LYS A 85 -9.76 -8.33 15.10
CA LYS A 85 -10.47 -9.09 16.15
C LYS A 85 -10.91 -8.12 17.25
N GLY A 86 -12.23 -7.93 17.37
CA GLY A 86 -12.86 -7.05 18.37
C GLY A 86 -13.26 -5.65 17.88
N ALA A 87 -13.14 -5.34 16.59
CA ALA A 87 -13.58 -4.05 16.07
C ALA A 87 -15.06 -4.04 15.66
N ASP A 88 -15.74 -2.94 15.98
CA ASP A 88 -17.12 -2.67 15.54
C ASP A 88 -17.25 -2.79 14.01
N THR A 89 -18.43 -3.18 13.54
CA THR A 89 -18.75 -3.32 12.11
C THR A 89 -18.38 -2.05 11.32
N GLU A 90 -18.53 -0.89 11.93
CA GLU A 90 -18.16 0.41 11.37
C GLU A 90 -16.63 0.59 11.23
N GLU A 91 -15.84 0.15 12.22
CA GLU A 91 -14.36 0.20 12.17
C GLU A 91 -13.82 -0.69 11.05
N LYS A 92 -14.42 -1.87 10.84
CA LYS A 92 -14.11 -2.77 9.71
C LYS A 92 -14.35 -2.12 8.35
N VAL A 93 -15.50 -1.46 8.19
CA VAL A 93 -15.85 -0.77 6.94
C VAL A 93 -14.87 0.37 6.67
N VAL A 94 -14.55 1.19 7.68
CA VAL A 94 -13.59 2.29 7.54
C VAL A 94 -12.20 1.77 7.19
N PHE A 95 -11.73 0.71 7.85
CA PHE A 95 -10.43 0.12 7.56
C PHE A 95 -10.36 -0.42 6.12
N GLN A 96 -11.40 -1.11 5.65
CA GLN A 96 -11.46 -1.62 4.28
C GLN A 96 -11.40 -0.49 3.25
N ILE A 97 -12.14 0.60 3.45
CA ILE A 97 -12.11 1.77 2.56
C ILE A 97 -10.70 2.39 2.48
N ILE A 98 -9.98 2.45 3.60
CA ILE A 98 -8.60 2.95 3.63
C ILE A 98 -7.66 1.97 2.93
N LYS A 99 -7.82 0.66 3.14
CA LYS A 99 -7.06 -0.39 2.46
C LYS A 99 -7.25 -0.31 0.94
N ASP A 100 -8.47 -0.06 0.46
CA ASP A 100 -8.75 0.06 -0.97
C ASP A 100 -8.10 1.30 -1.61
N ALA A 101 -7.77 2.32 -0.82
CA ALA A 101 -7.14 3.55 -1.28
C ALA A 101 -5.60 3.45 -1.47
N GLN A 102 -4.98 2.39 -0.97
CA GLN A 102 -3.57 2.05 -1.21
C GLN A 102 -2.59 3.22 -0.93
N ASN A 103 -1.65 3.46 -1.84
CA ASN A 103 -0.55 4.43 -1.72
C ASN A 103 -0.97 5.90 -1.90
N LYS A 104 -2.12 6.16 -2.55
CA LYS A 104 -2.69 7.51 -2.72
C LYS A 104 -3.38 7.99 -1.44
N GLY A 105 -3.82 7.05 -0.62
CA GLY A 105 -4.61 7.35 0.58
C GLY A 105 -6.00 7.90 0.25
N ILE A 106 -6.77 8.16 1.29
CA ILE A 106 -8.14 8.67 1.17
C ILE A 106 -8.41 9.81 2.15
N TRP A 107 -9.14 10.82 1.70
CA TRP A 107 -9.50 11.97 2.52
C TRP A 107 -10.61 11.62 3.52
N THR A 108 -10.57 12.20 4.72
CA THR A 108 -11.60 12.00 5.77
C THR A 108 -13.02 12.23 5.27
N ARG A 109 -13.24 13.21 4.39
CA ARG A 109 -14.55 13.49 3.81
C ARG A 109 -15.03 12.32 2.95
N ASP A 110 -14.14 11.76 2.13
CA ASP A 110 -14.47 10.66 1.22
C ASP A 110 -14.67 9.36 2.00
N ILE A 111 -13.90 9.14 3.08
CA ILE A 111 -14.13 8.03 4.01
C ILE A 111 -15.56 8.13 4.56
N ARG A 112 -15.99 9.31 5.03
CA ARG A 112 -17.34 9.52 5.58
C ARG A 112 -18.44 9.21 4.57
N ILE A 113 -18.26 9.65 3.32
CA ILE A 113 -19.24 9.43 2.25
C ILE A 113 -19.31 7.94 1.90
N LYS A 114 -18.16 7.26 1.76
CA LYS A 114 -18.11 5.84 1.40
C LYS A 114 -18.53 4.90 2.54
N SER A 115 -18.26 5.26 3.80
CA SER A 115 -18.64 4.46 4.97
C SER A 115 -20.09 4.65 5.40
N ASN A 116 -20.80 5.62 4.80
CA ASN A 116 -22.18 5.99 5.13
C ASN A 116 -22.38 6.34 6.62
N LEU A 117 -21.32 6.80 7.30
CA LEU A 117 -21.39 7.21 8.70
C LEU A 117 -22.00 8.60 8.81
N LYS A 118 -23.20 8.67 9.43
CA LYS A 118 -23.91 9.94 9.66
C LYS A 118 -23.19 10.85 10.66
N ASN A 119 -22.49 10.28 11.64
CA ASN A 119 -21.81 11.02 12.70
C ASN A 119 -20.29 11.11 12.48
N ILE A 120 -19.79 12.33 12.28
CA ILE A 120 -18.36 12.62 12.12
C ILE A 120 -17.52 12.29 13.38
N GLN A 121 -18.11 12.41 14.58
CA GLN A 121 -17.44 12.13 15.85
C GLN A 121 -17.04 10.65 15.95
N VAL A 122 -17.93 9.77 15.48
CA VAL A 122 -17.70 8.31 15.45
C VAL A 122 -16.56 7.98 14.49
N LEU A 123 -16.58 8.54 13.27
CA LEU A 123 -15.49 8.40 12.32
C LEU A 123 -14.14 8.86 12.91
N ASN A 124 -14.10 10.01 13.57
CA ASN A 124 -12.88 10.52 14.20
C ASN A 124 -12.37 9.61 15.32
N LYS A 125 -13.27 9.01 16.11
CA LYS A 125 -12.91 8.03 17.15
C LYS A 125 -12.31 6.76 16.54
N ILE A 126 -12.93 6.24 15.49
CA ILE A 126 -12.44 5.06 14.74
C ILE A 126 -11.05 5.33 14.16
N LEU A 127 -10.88 6.46 13.47
CA LEU A 127 -9.59 6.83 12.87
C LEU A 127 -8.49 6.95 13.93
N LYS A 128 -8.78 7.56 15.09
CA LYS A 128 -7.83 7.62 16.21
C LYS A 128 -7.49 6.23 16.77
N ASN A 129 -8.46 5.33 16.87
CA ASN A 129 -8.24 3.95 17.34
C ASN A 129 -7.38 3.14 16.37
N LEU A 130 -7.62 3.27 15.06
CA LEU A 130 -6.82 2.61 14.03
C LEU A 130 -5.39 3.19 13.97
N GLU A 131 -5.25 4.51 14.19
CA GLU A 131 -3.95 5.20 14.24
C GLU A 131 -3.15 4.80 15.49
N SER A 132 -3.79 4.69 16.66
CA SER A 132 -3.13 4.23 17.90
C SER A 132 -2.64 2.79 17.82
N LYS A 133 -3.40 1.92 17.14
CA LYS A 133 -3.00 0.53 16.84
C LYS A 133 -1.92 0.42 15.75
N LYS A 134 -1.46 1.54 15.16
CA LYS A 134 -0.52 1.59 14.03
C LYS A 134 -0.97 0.75 12.82
N LEU A 135 -2.29 0.67 12.59
CA LEU A 135 -2.84 0.01 11.39
C LEU A 135 -2.92 1.00 10.22
N ILE A 136 -3.19 2.27 10.53
CA ILE A 136 -3.22 3.37 9.57
C ILE A 136 -2.28 4.48 10.02
N LYS A 137 -1.93 5.36 9.09
CA LYS A 137 -1.22 6.61 9.36
C LYS A 137 -1.86 7.76 8.60
N ALA A 138 -1.65 8.95 9.16
CA ALA A 138 -2.01 10.20 8.54
C ALA A 138 -0.86 10.76 7.70
N VAL A 139 -1.17 11.20 6.48
CA VAL A 139 -0.22 11.90 5.61
C VAL A 139 -0.85 13.22 5.16
N LYS A 140 -0.09 14.31 5.21
CA LYS A 140 -0.49 15.58 4.62
C LYS A 140 -0.21 15.51 3.13
N SER A 141 -1.16 15.92 2.30
CA SER A 141 -0.96 15.99 0.86
C SER A 141 -0.27 17.32 0.50
N VAL A 142 0.77 17.26 -0.34
CA VAL A 142 1.43 18.49 -0.84
C VAL A 142 0.63 19.16 -1.97
N ASN A 143 0.00 18.38 -2.85
CA ASN A 143 -0.79 18.89 -3.98
C ASN A 143 -2.04 19.64 -3.52
N ALA A 144 -2.55 19.30 -2.33
CA ALA A 144 -3.68 19.97 -1.72
C ALA A 144 -3.31 20.41 -0.31
N SER A 145 -2.53 21.49 -0.21
CA SER A 145 -2.20 22.18 1.04
C SER A 145 -3.48 22.33 1.89
N LYS A 146 -3.52 21.58 3.01
CA LYS A 146 -4.62 21.42 4.01
C LYS A 146 -5.41 20.10 3.98
N LYS A 147 -5.25 19.21 3.00
CA LYS A 147 -5.93 17.90 3.02
C LYS A 147 -5.09 16.83 3.71
N LYS A 148 -5.64 16.27 4.78
CA LYS A 148 -5.12 15.08 5.48
C LYS A 148 -5.68 13.83 4.82
N VAL A 149 -4.82 12.97 4.29
CA VAL A 149 -5.21 11.65 3.77
C VAL A 149 -4.79 10.56 4.75
N TYR A 150 -5.56 9.49 4.79
CA TYR A 150 -5.25 8.30 5.58
C TYR A 150 -4.86 7.15 4.66
N MET A 151 -3.87 6.37 5.08
CA MET A 151 -3.38 5.19 4.38
C MET A 151 -2.90 4.14 5.37
N LEU A 152 -2.60 2.92 4.90
CA LEU A 152 -2.05 1.88 5.76
C LEU A 152 -0.66 2.26 6.29
N TYR A 153 -0.36 1.84 7.52
CA TYR A 153 0.89 2.20 8.20
C TYR A 153 2.14 1.75 7.42
N ASN A 154 2.11 0.52 6.93
CA ASN A 154 3.23 -0.11 6.22
C ASN A 154 3.39 0.35 4.76
N LEU A 155 2.45 1.12 4.21
CA LEU A 155 2.50 1.58 2.82
C LEU A 155 3.26 2.90 2.72
N GLN A 156 4.17 3.02 1.73
CA GLN A 156 4.79 4.30 1.43
C GLN A 156 3.84 5.17 0.60
N PRO A 157 3.72 6.47 0.91
CA PRO A 157 2.88 7.38 0.15
C PRO A 157 3.43 7.58 -1.27
N ASP A 158 2.52 7.70 -2.22
CA ASP A 158 2.85 7.97 -3.61
C ASP A 158 3.50 9.36 -3.78
N GLN A 159 4.40 9.52 -4.77
CA GLN A 159 5.04 10.81 -5.06
C GLN A 159 4.04 11.91 -5.39
N SER A 160 2.88 11.58 -5.96
CA SER A 160 1.79 12.54 -6.19
C SER A 160 1.20 13.11 -4.89
N VAL A 161 1.38 12.41 -3.77
CA VAL A 161 0.92 12.83 -2.44
C VAL A 161 2.01 13.57 -1.68
N THR A 162 3.27 13.13 -1.82
CA THR A 162 4.42 13.71 -1.11
C THR A 162 5.15 14.82 -1.86
N GLY A 163 4.97 14.96 -3.18
CA GLY A 163 5.68 15.94 -4.02
C GLY A 163 7.05 15.50 -4.49
N GLY A 164 7.41 14.24 -4.24
CA GLY A 164 8.73 13.72 -4.57
C GLY A 164 9.82 14.24 -3.63
N PRO A 165 11.09 14.20 -4.06
CA PRO A 165 12.25 14.40 -3.19
C PRO A 165 12.49 15.86 -2.76
N TRP A 166 11.74 16.81 -3.32
CA TRP A 166 11.83 18.24 -2.97
C TRP A 166 11.04 18.62 -1.71
N TYR A 167 10.33 17.65 -1.13
CA TYR A 167 9.47 17.86 0.03
C TYR A 167 9.85 16.90 1.15
N SER A 168 10.00 17.45 2.36
CA SER A 168 10.15 16.67 3.58
C SER A 168 9.04 17.02 4.55
N ALA A 169 8.41 15.99 5.12
CA ALA A 169 7.25 16.14 5.99
C ALA A 169 6.11 17.03 5.41
N SER A 170 5.99 17.09 4.08
CA SER A 170 5.04 17.93 3.32
C SER A 170 5.36 19.43 3.30
N GLU A 171 6.59 19.81 3.63
CA GLU A 171 7.12 21.15 3.47
C GLU A 171 8.16 21.16 2.35
N PHE A 172 8.15 22.22 1.53
CA PHE A 172 9.09 22.38 0.43
C PHE A 172 10.47 22.74 0.97
N GLU A 173 11.48 21.96 0.62
CA GLU A 173 12.86 22.20 1.06
C GLU A 173 13.54 23.26 0.18
N SER A 174 13.17 24.53 0.32
CA SER A 174 13.80 25.63 -0.42
C SER A 174 15.30 25.74 -0.16
N GLU A 175 15.74 25.46 1.08
CA GLU A 175 17.15 25.44 1.46
C GLU A 175 17.94 24.41 0.64
N PHE A 176 17.34 23.26 0.33
CA PHE A 176 17.99 22.25 -0.49
C PHE A 176 18.19 22.75 -1.93
N VAL A 177 17.20 23.44 -2.50
CA VAL A 177 17.32 24.07 -3.82
C VAL A 177 18.41 25.15 -3.82
N GLU A 178 18.48 25.97 -2.77
CA GLU A 178 19.53 26.99 -2.62
C GLU A 178 20.92 26.37 -2.54
N ILE A 179 21.09 25.27 -1.80
CA ILE A 179 22.35 24.52 -1.72
C ILE A 179 22.74 24.00 -3.11
N LEU A 180 21.82 23.39 -3.86
CA LEU A 180 22.12 22.89 -5.21
C LEU A 180 22.49 24.02 -6.17
N ASN A 181 21.78 25.15 -6.13
CA ASN A 181 22.12 26.34 -6.91
C ASN A 181 23.50 26.89 -6.54
N ALA A 182 23.83 26.95 -5.25
CA ALA A 182 25.14 27.38 -4.79
C ALA A 182 26.26 26.44 -5.27
N GLN A 183 26.03 25.12 -5.26
CA GLN A 183 27.00 24.15 -5.80
C GLN A 183 27.17 24.30 -7.33
N ALA A 184 26.08 24.49 -8.06
CA ALA A 184 26.12 24.75 -9.50
C ALA A 184 26.92 26.03 -9.80
N HIS A 185 26.65 27.10 -9.06
CA HIS A 185 27.34 28.37 -9.21
C HIS A 185 28.83 28.25 -8.90
N LYS A 186 29.18 27.57 -7.79
CA LYS A 186 30.56 27.33 -7.39
C LYS A 186 31.32 26.55 -8.46
N TYR A 187 30.71 25.53 -9.07
CA TYR A 187 31.32 24.77 -10.16
C TYR A 187 31.66 25.65 -11.36
N LEU A 188 30.72 26.49 -11.80
CA LEU A 188 30.93 27.40 -12.93
C LEU A 188 31.99 28.46 -12.63
N GLN A 189 31.97 29.04 -11.42
CA GLN A 189 33.01 29.97 -10.99
C GLN A 189 34.39 29.31 -10.96
N GLN A 190 34.48 28.08 -10.45
CA GLN A 190 35.74 27.37 -10.36
C GLN A 190 36.30 27.04 -11.75
N ARG A 191 35.46 26.64 -12.70
CA ARG A 191 35.86 26.49 -14.12
C ARG A 191 36.40 27.78 -14.71
N ALA A 192 35.75 28.92 -14.44
CA ALA A 192 36.22 30.21 -14.93
C ALA A 192 37.58 30.60 -14.33
N VAL A 193 37.79 30.35 -13.03
CA VAL A 193 39.08 30.57 -12.37
C VAL A 193 40.17 29.65 -12.94
N ASP A 194 39.86 28.37 -13.14
CA ASP A 194 40.81 27.39 -13.66
C ASP A 194 41.17 27.69 -15.12
N ALA A 195 40.21 28.10 -15.95
CA ALA A 195 40.46 28.54 -17.32
C ALA A 195 41.40 29.76 -17.38
N ASN A 196 41.22 30.74 -16.48
CA ASN A 196 42.13 31.88 -16.36
C ASN A 196 43.56 31.47 -15.99
N LYS A 197 43.72 30.42 -15.18
CA LYS A 197 45.03 29.91 -14.75
C LYS A 197 45.72 29.06 -15.82
N LEU A 198 44.97 28.19 -16.50
CA LEU A 198 45.51 27.29 -17.52
C LEU A 198 45.87 28.01 -18.82
N TYR A 199 45.08 29.03 -19.19
CA TYR A 199 45.22 29.72 -20.48
C TYR A 199 45.38 31.24 -20.28
N PRO A 200 46.47 31.72 -19.66
CA PRO A 200 46.66 33.15 -19.40
C PRO A 200 46.82 33.96 -20.70
N ASP A 201 47.52 33.42 -21.69
CA ASP A 201 47.90 34.13 -22.93
C ASP A 201 47.07 33.74 -24.15
N GLU A 202 46.06 32.86 -23.99
CA GLU A 202 45.19 32.39 -25.07
C GLU A 202 43.71 32.75 -24.82
N PRO A 203 43.27 33.97 -25.21
CA PRO A 203 41.93 34.45 -24.87
C PRO A 203 40.78 33.59 -25.41
N TRP A 204 40.94 33.03 -26.62
CA TRP A 204 39.90 32.23 -27.26
C TRP A 204 39.76 30.85 -26.62
N THR A 205 40.88 30.15 -26.39
CA THR A 205 40.94 28.86 -25.67
C THR A 205 40.40 29.01 -24.24
N ARG A 206 40.76 30.10 -23.56
CA ARG A 206 40.25 30.44 -22.23
C ARG A 206 38.74 30.56 -22.21
N LEU A 207 38.16 31.33 -23.14
CA LEU A 207 36.72 31.50 -23.23
C LEU A 207 36.02 30.16 -23.44
N GLN A 208 36.53 29.34 -24.36
CA GLN A 208 35.99 28.00 -24.60
C GLN A 208 36.01 27.12 -23.34
N ALA A 209 37.10 27.16 -22.57
CA ALA A 209 37.24 26.41 -21.33
C ALA A 209 36.30 26.88 -20.21
N THR A 210 35.74 28.10 -20.28
CA THR A 210 34.75 28.57 -19.29
C THR A 210 33.35 27.99 -19.50
N TYR A 211 32.98 27.63 -20.73
CA TYR A 211 31.65 27.09 -21.02
C TYR A 211 31.45 25.73 -20.38
N SER A 212 30.22 25.44 -20.00
CA SER A 212 29.80 24.11 -19.57
C SER A 212 28.36 23.88 -20.00
N THR A 213 28.04 22.65 -20.34
CA THR A 213 26.67 22.26 -20.71
C THR A 213 25.82 21.98 -19.47
N ALA A 214 24.50 22.05 -19.61
CA ALA A 214 23.59 21.70 -18.53
C ALA A 214 23.79 20.25 -18.05
N GLU A 215 24.15 19.33 -18.95
CA GLU A 215 24.43 17.93 -18.62
C GLU A 215 25.70 17.75 -17.77
N GLU A 216 26.75 18.52 -18.04
CA GLU A 216 27.99 18.50 -17.24
C GLU A 216 27.76 19.04 -15.82
N VAL A 217 27.02 20.15 -15.73
CA VAL A 217 26.63 20.74 -14.44
C VAL A 217 25.74 19.75 -13.68
N LEU A 218 24.76 19.13 -14.34
CA LEU A 218 23.92 18.09 -13.75
C LEU A 218 24.76 16.91 -13.24
N LYS A 219 25.68 16.38 -14.06
CA LYS A 219 26.56 15.27 -13.66
C LYS A 219 27.41 15.61 -12.43
N TYR A 220 27.95 16.83 -12.36
CA TYR A 220 28.69 17.30 -11.19
C TYR A 220 27.80 17.33 -9.94
N ILE A 221 26.60 17.90 -10.05
CA ILE A 221 25.63 17.97 -8.96
C ILE A 221 25.16 16.58 -8.52
N THR A 222 24.89 15.66 -9.46
CA THR A 222 24.47 14.29 -9.14
C THR A 222 25.57 13.51 -8.42
N ASN A 223 26.83 13.65 -8.84
CA ASN A 223 27.96 13.01 -8.16
C ASN A 223 28.16 13.55 -6.73
N LEU A 224 27.98 14.85 -6.53
CA LEU A 224 27.90 15.45 -5.19
C LEU A 224 26.70 14.92 -4.40
N GLY A 225 25.54 14.81 -5.05
CA GLY A 225 24.31 14.29 -4.49
C GLY A 225 24.46 12.86 -3.98
N GLN A 226 25.16 11.98 -4.69
CA GLN A 226 25.45 10.61 -4.21
C GLN A 226 26.20 10.64 -2.86
N SER A 227 27.18 11.53 -2.70
CA SER A 227 27.91 11.77 -1.44
C SER A 227 27.02 12.39 -0.32
N ILE A 228 26.03 13.20 -0.69
CA ILE A 228 25.07 13.81 0.24
C ILE A 228 24.00 12.80 0.69
N SER A 229 23.56 11.93 -0.21
CA SER A 229 22.56 10.86 0.04
C SER A 229 23.03 9.86 1.08
N GLU A 230 24.33 9.55 1.09
CA GLU A 230 24.97 8.67 2.09
C GLU A 230 25.07 9.32 3.48
N ARG A 231 25.10 10.66 3.56
CA ARG A 231 25.22 11.39 4.84
C ARG A 231 23.89 11.77 5.49
N HIS A 232 22.81 11.93 4.71
CA HIS A 232 21.52 12.45 5.20
C HIS A 232 20.35 11.48 5.05
N GLY A 233 20.55 10.26 4.51
CA GLY A 233 19.48 9.27 4.34
C GLY A 233 18.40 9.69 3.32
N ILE A 234 18.66 10.73 2.53
CA ILE A 234 17.80 11.19 1.45
C ILE A 234 18.07 10.30 0.24
N ASN A 235 17.09 9.48 -0.15
CA ASN A 235 17.25 8.58 -1.29
C ASN A 235 17.09 9.34 -2.61
N ILE A 236 18.20 9.94 -3.08
CA ILE A 236 18.25 10.70 -4.34
C ILE A 236 18.21 9.75 -5.56
N ARG A 237 18.22 8.41 -5.38
CA ARG A 237 18.24 7.43 -6.48
C ARG A 237 17.00 7.49 -7.39
N HIS A 238 15.97 8.24 -7.04
CA HIS A 238 14.75 8.40 -7.85
C HIS A 238 14.44 9.87 -8.17
N THR A 239 15.47 10.74 -8.23
CA THR A 239 15.35 11.98 -9.01
C THR A 239 15.60 11.62 -10.47
N TYR A 240 14.53 11.40 -11.22
CA TYR A 240 14.58 11.57 -12.66
C TYR A 240 14.70 13.09 -12.90
N PHE A 241 15.91 13.54 -13.20
CA PHE A 241 16.14 14.83 -13.86
C PHE A 241 15.87 14.67 -15.36
#